data_AF-A0A3B8I9W0-F1
#
_entry.id   AF-A0A3B8I9W0-F1
#
_cell.length_a   1.000
_cell.length_b   1.000
_cell.length_c   1.000
_cell.angle_alpha   90.00
_cell.angle_beta   90.00
_cell.angle_gamma   90.00
#
_symmetry.space_group_name_H-M   'P 1'
#
loop_
_entity.id
_entity.type
_entity.pdbx_description
1 polymer ?
#
loop_
_entity_poly.entity_id
_entity_poly.type
_entity_poly.pdbx_seq_one_letter_code
_entity_poly.pdbx_strand_id
1 'polypeptide(L)'
;CEFGRHDSPRRRSAAEKILLSDQGGAIGLLTTSRPVFSNSNFLVNRVFFEQAFYPLANGEAPRLGDIIQRTKNRSLNGVNNRNFILLGDPSMRLAYPDYGIDITQVNGRPADGDADTIQALREITLSGSILNGEGGRVTTFNGTLTAALYDNASTKQTLGNPPNNTPMNYAVRDNLLFRGQATVQDGQFSFTFVLPRNIDYQKGVGRLHLYASDPAQHVDAQGVNEGLIVSGSQVTSLDFAPPALRLFVNDTTFQAGGTTHPDPVLVVLTEDDNGINLSQSQVGQSLRGQVDEGEEFPLSEFYVAMPNDFGKGIIQYPLFDLEEGLHTVRVHAFDVYNNGATSELPFIVTSRGEIALEQVLNYPNPFSRSTTFRFAHNRAGDPLSVSVQVYSSQGQLVRALEWEVVEGTSLVDGLDWDGNDDQGLPLQSGLYLYKIFVKSEIDQVYTEATNRLVVIK
;
A
#
# COMPACT_ATOMS: atom_id res chain seq x y z
N CYS A 1 -3.67 5.71 33.36
CA CYS A 1 -4.03 6.23 32.02
C CYS A 1 -5.55 6.42 31.96
N GLU A 2 -6.05 7.57 31.48
CA GLU A 2 -7.49 7.90 31.31
C GLU A 2 -7.73 8.60 29.96
N PHE A 3 -7.61 7.85 28.87
CA PHE A 3 -7.47 8.39 27.50
C PHE A 3 -8.75 9.04 26.94
N GLY A 4 -9.93 8.53 27.35
CA GLY A 4 -11.25 8.97 26.90
C GLY A 4 -12.13 9.55 28.00
N ARG A 5 -11.55 10.39 28.85
CA ARG A 5 -12.28 11.15 29.89
C ARG A 5 -13.14 12.27 29.27
N HIS A 6 -14.24 11.85 28.64
CA HIS A 6 -15.17 12.67 27.86
C HIS A 6 -16.13 13.54 28.69
N ASP A 7 -16.16 13.36 30.01
CA ASP A 7 -17.02 14.10 30.93
C ASP A 7 -16.30 15.29 31.60
N SER A 8 -15.10 15.63 31.14
CA SER A 8 -14.28 16.69 31.72
C SER A 8 -14.62 18.06 31.08
N PRO A 9 -15.23 19.00 31.81
CA PRO A 9 -15.57 20.31 31.23
C PRO A 9 -14.35 21.21 30.99
N ARG A 10 -13.19 20.86 31.55
CA ARG A 10 -11.96 21.67 31.47
C ARG A 10 -11.02 21.27 30.34
N ARG A 11 -11.21 20.10 29.75
CA ARG A 11 -10.34 19.57 28.68
C ARG A 11 -11.10 18.59 27.81
N ARG A 12 -10.95 18.70 26.49
CA ARG A 12 -11.29 17.63 25.56
C ARG A 12 -10.21 16.55 25.63
N SER A 13 -10.62 15.32 25.88
CA SER A 13 -9.74 14.15 25.94
C SER A 13 -9.15 13.82 24.57
N ALA A 14 -8.05 13.04 24.55
CA ALA A 14 -7.44 12.61 23.30
C ALA A 14 -8.41 11.74 22.47
N ALA A 15 -9.22 10.90 23.13
CA ALA A 15 -10.25 10.12 22.44
C ALA A 15 -11.29 11.01 21.74
N GLU A 16 -11.76 12.08 22.38
CA GLU A 16 -12.69 13.03 21.74
C GLU A 16 -12.05 13.75 20.56
N LYS A 17 -10.77 14.14 20.67
CA LYS A 17 -10.06 14.80 19.58
C LYS A 17 -9.94 13.88 18.36
N ILE A 18 -9.61 12.61 18.56
CA ILE A 18 -9.47 11.62 17.48
C ILE A 18 -10.84 11.27 16.87
N LEU A 19 -11.89 11.14 17.69
CA LEU A 19 -13.23 10.79 17.22
C LEU A 19 -13.91 11.93 16.45
N LEU A 20 -13.62 13.18 16.81
CA LEU A 20 -14.26 14.39 16.26
C LEU A 20 -13.37 15.15 15.27
N SER A 21 -12.24 14.58 14.88
CA SER A 21 -11.30 15.21 13.94
C SER A 21 -11.89 15.22 12.52
N ASP A 22 -11.79 16.36 11.85
CA ASP A 22 -12.20 16.58 10.47
C ASP A 22 -11.10 16.23 9.45
N GLN A 23 -9.86 16.01 9.92
CA GLN A 23 -8.70 15.60 9.12
C GLN A 23 -8.43 14.09 9.20
N GLY A 24 -9.46 13.29 9.52
CA GLY A 24 -9.32 11.84 9.78
C GLY A 24 -9.12 11.50 11.26
N GLY A 25 -9.21 10.22 11.62
CA GLY A 25 -9.20 9.79 13.02
C GLY A 25 -9.73 8.37 13.22
N ALA A 26 -10.49 8.14 14.30
CA ALA A 26 -11.07 6.83 14.61
C ALA A 26 -12.59 6.85 14.41
N ILE A 27 -13.13 5.80 13.77
CA ILE A 27 -14.59 5.59 13.63
C ILE A 27 -15.28 5.18 14.95
N GLY A 28 -14.48 4.77 15.94
CA GLY A 28 -14.92 4.43 17.28
C GLY A 28 -13.74 4.05 18.17
N LEU A 29 -13.87 4.21 19.48
CA LEU A 29 -12.83 3.90 20.46
C LEU A 29 -13.39 3.09 21.62
N LEU A 30 -12.84 1.89 21.83
CA LEU A 30 -12.94 1.20 23.10
C LEU A 30 -11.80 1.69 24.00
N THR A 31 -12.13 2.55 24.96
CA THR A 31 -11.14 3.34 25.71
C THR A 31 -11.50 3.47 27.19
N THR A 32 -10.69 4.22 27.94
CA THR A 32 -10.86 4.38 29.39
C THR A 32 -11.34 5.77 29.77
N SER A 33 -12.42 5.84 30.53
CA SER A 33 -13.00 7.08 31.07
C SER A 33 -12.33 7.54 32.37
N ARG A 34 -11.60 6.64 33.04
CA ARG A 34 -10.96 6.82 34.34
C ARG A 34 -9.63 6.06 34.41
N PRO A 35 -8.78 6.33 35.42
CA PRO A 35 -7.51 5.63 35.57
C PRO A 35 -7.68 4.11 35.64
N VAL A 36 -6.87 3.41 34.84
CA VAL A 36 -6.77 1.94 34.81
C VAL A 36 -5.33 1.48 34.97
N PHE A 37 -5.16 0.20 35.34
CA PHE A 37 -3.88 -0.45 35.61
C PHE A 37 -3.53 -1.47 34.52
N SER A 38 -2.24 -1.69 34.27
CA SER A 38 -1.74 -2.57 33.21
C SER A 38 -2.27 -4.01 33.29
N ASN A 39 -2.36 -4.58 34.49
CA ASN A 39 -2.92 -5.91 34.73
C ASN A 39 -4.40 -6.01 34.30
N SER A 40 -5.19 -4.97 34.59
CA SER A 40 -6.60 -4.90 34.20
C SER A 40 -6.74 -4.74 32.68
N ASN A 41 -5.90 -3.91 32.08
CA ASN A 41 -5.87 -3.69 30.63
C ASN A 41 -5.56 -4.99 29.88
N PHE A 42 -4.60 -5.78 30.36
CA PHE A 42 -4.25 -7.06 29.76
C PHE A 42 -5.46 -8.01 29.68
N LEU A 43 -6.20 -8.14 30.79
CA LEU A 43 -7.37 -9.02 30.85
C LEU A 43 -8.51 -8.53 29.93
N VAL A 44 -8.80 -7.22 29.93
CA VAL A 44 -9.83 -6.64 29.06
C VAL A 44 -9.46 -6.79 27.59
N ASN A 45 -8.21 -6.49 27.22
CA ASN A 45 -7.75 -6.60 25.83
C ASN A 45 -7.79 -8.03 25.32
N ARG A 46 -7.36 -9.02 26.13
CA ARG A 46 -7.42 -10.43 25.73
C ARG A 46 -8.86 -10.85 25.42
N VAL A 47 -9.78 -10.55 26.33
CA VAL A 47 -11.20 -10.88 26.14
C VAL A 47 -11.80 -10.09 24.99
N PHE A 48 -11.40 -8.82 24.78
CA PHE A 48 -11.84 -8.04 23.63
C PHE A 48 -11.53 -8.75 22.32
N PHE A 49 -10.28 -9.17 22.10
CA PHE A 49 -9.90 -9.88 20.87
C PHE A 49 -10.63 -11.22 20.74
N GLU A 50 -10.78 -11.98 21.83
CA GLU A 50 -11.58 -13.22 21.82
C GLU A 50 -13.04 -12.95 21.40
N GLN A 51 -13.66 -11.87 21.87
CA GLN A 51 -15.06 -11.56 21.55
C GLN A 51 -15.25 -10.85 20.21
N ALA A 52 -14.24 -10.10 19.74
CA ALA A 52 -14.29 -9.40 18.46
C ALA A 52 -14.41 -10.39 17.28
N PHE A 53 -13.84 -11.58 17.42
CA PHE A 53 -13.86 -12.61 16.36
C PHE A 53 -14.75 -13.82 16.72
N TYR A 54 -15.54 -13.73 17.79
CA TYR A 54 -16.49 -14.79 18.15
C TYR A 54 -17.89 -14.46 17.64
N PRO A 55 -18.44 -15.22 16.67
CA PRO A 55 -19.74 -14.96 16.11
C PRO A 55 -20.87 -14.90 17.16
N LEU A 56 -21.95 -14.24 16.79
CA LEU A 56 -23.22 -14.30 17.51
C LEU A 56 -23.83 -15.70 17.35
N ALA A 57 -24.83 -16.02 18.19
CA ALA A 57 -25.45 -17.36 18.17
C ALA A 57 -26.17 -17.68 16.84
N ASN A 58 -26.52 -16.66 16.06
CA ASN A 58 -27.07 -16.77 14.70
C ASN A 58 -26.00 -16.84 13.60
N GLY A 59 -24.71 -16.91 13.96
CA GLY A 59 -23.59 -16.97 13.02
C GLY A 59 -23.11 -15.61 12.51
N GLU A 60 -23.79 -14.51 12.82
CA GLU A 60 -23.38 -13.18 12.37
C GLU A 60 -22.14 -12.67 13.13
N ALA A 61 -21.32 -11.87 12.45
CA ALA A 61 -20.26 -11.14 13.12
C ALA A 61 -20.82 -10.11 14.14
N PRO A 62 -20.17 -9.94 15.30
CA PRO A 62 -20.68 -9.09 16.37
C PRO A 62 -20.56 -7.59 16.02
N ARG A 63 -21.48 -6.78 16.53
CA ARG A 63 -21.38 -5.31 16.46
C ARG A 63 -20.46 -4.80 17.56
N LEU A 64 -19.94 -3.58 17.44
CA LEU A 64 -19.10 -2.97 18.47
C LEU A 64 -19.77 -2.98 19.87
N GLY A 65 -21.09 -2.76 19.91
CA GLY A 65 -21.90 -2.86 21.12
C GLY A 65 -21.92 -4.26 21.75
N ASP A 66 -22.02 -5.31 20.93
CA ASP A 66 -21.98 -6.70 21.38
C ASP A 66 -20.58 -7.03 21.94
N ILE A 67 -19.54 -6.59 21.25
CA ILE A 67 -18.15 -6.81 21.64
C ILE A 67 -17.88 -6.18 23.00
N ILE A 68 -18.21 -4.89 23.20
CA ILE A 68 -17.97 -4.23 24.51
C ILE A 68 -18.80 -4.86 25.62
N GLN A 69 -20.06 -5.23 25.35
CA GLN A 69 -20.91 -5.87 26.35
C GLN A 69 -20.32 -7.23 26.79
N ARG A 70 -19.99 -8.10 25.84
CA ARG A 70 -19.39 -9.42 26.12
C ARG A 70 -18.03 -9.27 26.79
N THR A 71 -17.20 -8.33 26.32
CA THR A 71 -15.89 -8.04 26.91
C THR A 71 -16.02 -7.67 28.37
N LYS A 72 -16.91 -6.72 28.71
CA LYS A 72 -17.15 -6.32 30.09
C LYS A 72 -17.66 -7.48 30.95
N ASN A 73 -18.56 -8.29 30.43
CA ASN A 73 -19.16 -9.39 31.18
C ASN A 73 -18.19 -10.57 31.41
N ARG A 74 -17.16 -10.72 30.56
CA ARG A 74 -16.22 -11.86 30.60
C ARG A 74 -14.81 -11.51 31.10
N SER A 75 -14.46 -10.22 31.25
CA SER A 75 -13.11 -9.79 31.63
C SER A 75 -12.95 -9.49 33.12
N LEU A 76 -13.56 -8.41 33.61
CA LEU A 76 -13.37 -7.88 34.96
C LEU A 76 -14.71 -7.60 35.63
N ASN A 77 -14.72 -7.56 36.96
CA ASN A 77 -15.89 -7.19 37.76
C ASN A 77 -15.62 -5.90 38.56
N GLY A 78 -16.69 -5.23 38.98
CA GLY A 78 -16.61 -4.06 39.87
C GLY A 78 -16.21 -2.76 39.17
N VAL A 79 -15.71 -1.81 39.97
CA VAL A 79 -15.50 -0.41 39.54
C VAL A 79 -14.51 -0.30 38.38
N ASN A 80 -13.42 -1.08 38.39
CA ASN A 80 -12.41 -1.04 37.33
C ASN A 80 -12.96 -1.41 35.96
N ASN A 81 -13.94 -2.31 35.88
CA ASN A 81 -14.60 -2.67 34.62
C ASN A 81 -15.45 -1.51 34.05
N ARG A 82 -16.03 -0.68 34.93
CA ARG A 82 -16.84 0.49 34.54
C ARG A 82 -16.01 1.60 33.89
N ASN A 83 -14.69 1.57 34.08
CA ASN A 83 -13.78 2.55 33.51
C ASN A 83 -13.60 2.35 32.00
N PHE A 84 -13.89 1.17 31.45
CA PHE A 84 -13.83 0.92 30.01
C PHE A 84 -15.14 1.31 29.35
N ILE A 85 -15.10 2.00 28.22
CA ILE A 85 -16.27 2.50 27.50
C ILE A 85 -16.06 2.36 25.99
N LEU A 86 -17.16 2.34 25.24
CA LEU A 86 -17.16 2.55 23.81
C LEU A 86 -17.58 3.99 23.53
N LEU A 87 -16.77 4.74 22.80
CA LEU A 87 -17.10 6.03 22.20
C LEU A 87 -17.24 5.81 20.69
N GLY A 88 -18.46 5.88 20.16
CA GLY A 88 -18.76 5.58 18.75
C GLY A 88 -20.14 4.95 18.60
N ASP A 89 -20.50 4.56 17.39
CA ASP A 89 -21.78 3.90 17.10
C ASP A 89 -21.72 2.40 17.52
N PRO A 90 -22.51 1.98 18.54
CA PRO A 90 -22.52 0.58 18.97
C PRO A 90 -23.15 -0.37 17.96
N SER A 91 -23.87 0.13 16.95
CA SER A 91 -24.50 -0.68 15.90
C SER A 91 -23.55 -1.06 14.76
N MET A 92 -22.40 -0.37 14.66
CA MET A 92 -21.38 -0.61 13.65
C MET A 92 -20.73 -1.99 13.80
N ARG A 93 -20.26 -2.56 12.69
CA ARG A 93 -19.43 -3.77 12.65
C ARG A 93 -18.03 -3.42 12.17
N LEU A 94 -17.03 -4.21 12.59
CA LEU A 94 -15.75 -4.20 11.89
C LEU A 94 -15.94 -4.74 10.47
N ALA A 95 -15.00 -4.44 9.57
CA ALA A 95 -14.96 -5.04 8.25
C ALA A 95 -14.53 -6.51 8.38
N TYR A 96 -15.49 -7.39 8.69
CA TYR A 96 -15.30 -8.82 8.74
C TYR A 96 -15.45 -9.39 7.34
N PRO A 97 -14.48 -10.19 6.86
CA PRO A 97 -14.61 -10.78 5.54
C PRO A 97 -15.75 -11.78 5.44
N ASP A 98 -16.39 -11.81 4.27
CA ASP A 98 -17.57 -12.66 4.01
C ASP A 98 -17.22 -14.14 3.88
N TYR A 99 -16.03 -14.43 3.35
CA TYR A 99 -15.59 -15.78 3.02
C TYR A 99 -14.29 -16.20 3.73
N GLY A 100 -14.09 -17.52 3.81
CA GLY A 100 -12.86 -18.13 4.26
C GLY A 100 -11.89 -18.43 3.11
N ILE A 101 -10.62 -18.60 3.41
CA ILE A 101 -9.60 -19.07 2.47
C ILE A 101 -8.88 -20.25 3.11
N ASP A 102 -8.73 -21.35 2.36
CA ASP A 102 -7.94 -22.50 2.79
C ASP A 102 -6.92 -22.93 1.73
N ILE A 103 -5.79 -23.45 2.21
CA ILE A 103 -4.73 -24.04 1.38
C ILE A 103 -5.02 -25.52 1.25
N THR A 104 -5.23 -25.96 0.01
CA THR A 104 -5.54 -27.35 -0.32
C THR A 104 -4.30 -28.15 -0.67
N GLN A 105 -3.28 -27.51 -1.24
CA GLN A 105 -2.05 -28.18 -1.70
C GLN A 105 -0.78 -27.36 -1.46
N VAL A 106 0.30 -28.07 -1.15
CA VAL A 106 1.68 -27.58 -1.06
C VAL A 106 2.52 -28.42 -2.01
N ASN A 107 3.12 -27.81 -3.04
CA ASN A 107 3.89 -28.49 -4.09
C ASN A 107 3.13 -29.66 -4.74
N GLY A 108 1.83 -29.48 -4.97
CA GLY A 108 0.95 -30.51 -5.55
C GLY A 108 0.58 -31.66 -4.61
N ARG A 109 1.01 -31.62 -3.34
CA ARG A 109 0.60 -32.59 -2.31
C ARG A 109 -0.50 -32.00 -1.43
N PRO A 110 -1.46 -32.81 -0.95
CA PRO A 110 -2.50 -32.34 -0.04
C PRO A 110 -1.89 -31.67 1.21
N ALA A 111 -2.49 -30.56 1.63
CA ALA A 111 -2.05 -29.82 2.82
C ALA A 111 -2.40 -30.53 4.14
N ASP A 112 -3.29 -31.54 4.12
CA ASP A 112 -3.75 -32.29 5.28
C ASP A 112 -2.84 -33.50 5.58
N GLY A 113 -1.88 -33.32 6.49
CA GLY A 113 -1.13 -34.42 7.10
C GLY A 113 0.04 -34.99 6.29
N ASP A 114 0.18 -34.63 5.01
CA ASP A 114 1.33 -34.98 4.14
C ASP A 114 1.89 -33.76 3.37
N ALA A 115 1.71 -32.56 3.95
CA ALA A 115 2.23 -31.33 3.37
C ALA A 115 3.76 -31.39 3.24
N ASP A 116 4.26 -30.98 2.07
CA ASP A 116 5.70 -30.90 1.83
C ASP A 116 6.35 -29.85 2.75
N THR A 117 7.60 -30.09 3.14
CA THR A 117 8.36 -29.11 3.93
C THR A 117 8.77 -27.97 3.01
N ILE A 118 8.55 -26.73 3.44
CA ILE A 118 9.01 -25.53 2.74
C ILE A 118 10.47 -25.30 3.10
N GLN A 119 11.34 -25.26 2.10
CA GLN A 119 12.80 -25.20 2.27
C GLN A 119 13.36 -23.95 1.59
N ALA A 120 14.40 -23.37 2.17
CA ALA A 120 15.09 -22.22 1.59
C ALA A 120 15.71 -22.56 0.22
N LEU A 121 15.65 -21.60 -0.71
CA LEU A 121 16.17 -21.67 -2.09
C LEU A 121 15.47 -22.70 -2.98
N ARG A 122 14.28 -23.13 -2.57
CA ARG A 122 13.40 -24.00 -3.35
C ARG A 122 12.19 -23.20 -3.84
N GLU A 123 11.77 -23.48 -5.05
CA GLU A 123 10.48 -23.02 -5.58
C GLU A 123 9.33 -23.76 -4.88
N ILE A 124 8.34 -23.00 -4.41
CA ILE A 124 7.20 -23.47 -3.63
C ILE A 124 5.93 -23.04 -4.35
N THR A 125 5.03 -24.00 -4.61
CA THR A 125 3.70 -23.73 -5.16
C THR A 125 2.63 -24.00 -4.11
N LEU A 126 1.79 -23.00 -3.82
CA LEU A 126 0.64 -23.13 -2.93
C LEU A 126 -0.65 -22.97 -3.71
N SER A 127 -1.61 -23.86 -3.48
CA SER A 127 -2.92 -23.83 -4.14
C SER A 127 -4.05 -23.97 -3.13
N GLY A 128 -5.15 -23.28 -3.36
CA GLY A 128 -6.25 -23.23 -2.40
C GLY A 128 -7.57 -22.80 -3.02
N SER A 129 -8.55 -22.58 -2.14
CA SER A 129 -9.88 -22.13 -2.55
C SER A 129 -10.55 -21.20 -1.56
N ILE A 130 -11.42 -20.34 -2.09
CA ILE A 130 -12.34 -19.51 -1.32
C ILE A 130 -13.52 -20.38 -0.85
N LEU A 131 -13.84 -20.32 0.43
CA LEU A 131 -14.82 -21.15 1.10
C LEU A 131 -15.97 -20.32 1.67
N ASN A 132 -17.19 -20.87 1.62
CA ASN A 132 -18.34 -20.35 2.35
C ASN A 132 -18.31 -20.80 3.83
N GLY A 133 -19.27 -20.32 4.62
CA GLY A 133 -19.39 -20.69 6.04
C GLY A 133 -19.66 -22.18 6.32
N GLU A 134 -20.02 -22.96 5.30
CA GLU A 134 -20.22 -24.42 5.38
C GLU A 134 -18.98 -25.21 4.91
N GLY A 135 -17.91 -24.53 4.49
CA GLY A 135 -16.69 -25.15 3.95
C GLY A 135 -16.78 -25.53 2.46
N GLY A 136 -17.85 -25.17 1.77
CA GLY A 136 -18.00 -25.35 0.33
C GLY A 136 -17.29 -24.26 -0.48
N ARG A 137 -16.70 -24.62 -1.62
CA ARG A 137 -16.03 -23.67 -2.51
C ARG A 137 -17.00 -22.64 -3.10
N VAL A 138 -16.61 -21.37 -3.11
CA VAL A 138 -17.37 -20.25 -3.70
C VAL A 138 -16.97 -20.06 -5.16
N THR A 139 -17.62 -20.78 -6.08
CA THR A 139 -17.25 -20.76 -7.51
C THR A 139 -17.56 -19.45 -8.22
N THR A 140 -18.23 -18.50 -7.59
CA THR A 140 -18.55 -17.20 -8.18
C THR A 140 -17.51 -16.13 -7.87
N PHE A 141 -16.55 -16.40 -6.98
CA PHE A 141 -15.55 -15.43 -6.55
C PHE A 141 -14.44 -15.29 -7.59
N ASN A 142 -14.25 -14.08 -8.13
CA ASN A 142 -13.21 -13.78 -9.11
C ASN A 142 -12.51 -12.47 -8.73
N GLY A 143 -11.22 -12.55 -8.41
CA GLY A 143 -10.54 -11.41 -7.83
C GLY A 143 -9.05 -11.63 -7.62
N THR A 144 -8.49 -10.91 -6.65
CA THR A 144 -7.05 -10.96 -6.35
C THR A 144 -6.84 -11.42 -4.93
N LEU A 145 -6.01 -12.44 -4.75
CA LEU A 145 -5.48 -12.90 -3.48
C LEU A 145 -4.16 -12.19 -3.20
N THR A 146 -3.96 -11.76 -1.96
CA THR A 146 -2.66 -11.38 -1.40
C THR A 146 -2.28 -12.38 -0.32
N ALA A 147 -1.05 -12.90 -0.41
CA ALA A 147 -0.48 -13.86 0.52
C ALA A 147 0.76 -13.27 1.19
N ALA A 148 0.91 -13.48 2.50
CA ALA A 148 2.10 -13.09 3.25
C ALA A 148 2.55 -14.26 4.14
N LEU A 149 3.74 -14.80 3.87
CA LEU A 149 4.34 -15.90 4.63
C LEU A 149 5.35 -15.34 5.62
N TYR A 150 5.12 -15.59 6.90
CA TYR A 150 6.06 -15.33 7.97
C TYR A 150 6.74 -16.61 8.40
N ASP A 151 7.99 -16.46 8.84
CA ASP A 151 8.76 -17.53 9.44
C ASP A 151 8.16 -18.02 10.77
N ASN A 152 8.82 -18.99 11.38
CA ASN A 152 8.52 -19.42 12.74
C ASN A 152 8.61 -18.27 13.75
N ALA A 153 7.93 -18.44 14.90
CA ALA A 153 7.98 -17.42 15.94
C ALA A 153 9.36 -17.40 16.63
N SER A 154 9.98 -16.24 16.68
CA SER A 154 11.21 -16.01 17.45
C SER A 154 10.86 -15.52 18.87
N THR A 155 11.76 -15.78 19.82
CA THR A 155 11.62 -15.25 21.18
C THR A 155 12.40 -13.95 21.29
N LYS A 156 11.70 -12.85 21.58
CA LYS A 156 12.31 -11.56 21.90
C LYS A 156 12.17 -11.24 23.38
N GLN A 157 12.99 -10.32 23.85
CA GLN A 157 13.02 -9.88 25.23
C GLN A 157 12.77 -8.37 25.31
N THR A 158 11.86 -7.94 26.18
CA THR A 158 11.61 -6.52 26.45
C THR A 158 12.80 -5.88 27.18
N LEU A 159 12.98 -4.56 27.10
CA LEU A 159 14.10 -3.87 27.78
C LEU A 159 14.04 -3.86 29.32
N GLY A 160 12.87 -4.09 29.94
CA GLY A 160 12.73 -4.09 31.41
C GLY A 160 12.92 -2.70 32.04
N ASN A 161 12.20 -1.69 31.54
CA ASN A 161 12.46 -0.28 31.90
C ASN A 161 12.31 0.01 33.42
N PRO A 162 13.06 0.98 33.98
CA PRO A 162 13.20 1.19 35.43
C PRO A 162 11.94 1.62 36.19
N PRO A 163 11.95 1.58 37.55
CA PRO A 163 12.96 0.95 38.40
C PRO A 163 12.47 -0.44 38.82
N ASN A 164 13.20 -1.51 38.47
CA ASN A 164 12.96 -2.91 38.86
C ASN A 164 11.93 -3.71 38.05
N ASN A 165 11.72 -3.43 36.77
CA ASN A 165 10.99 -4.37 35.91
C ASN A 165 11.96 -5.41 35.34
N THR A 166 11.65 -6.69 35.48
CA THR A 166 12.42 -7.76 34.85
C THR A 166 12.11 -7.82 33.35
N PRO A 167 13.11 -7.95 32.47
CA PRO A 167 12.88 -8.27 31.06
C PRO A 167 11.95 -9.48 30.90
N MET A 168 10.88 -9.30 30.13
CA MET A 168 9.92 -10.36 29.79
C MET A 168 10.25 -10.92 28.41
N ASN A 169 10.26 -12.25 28.30
CA ASN A 169 10.33 -12.92 27.01
C ASN A 169 8.93 -13.01 26.39
N TYR A 170 8.82 -12.77 25.09
CA TYR A 170 7.59 -12.92 24.32
C TYR A 170 7.90 -13.49 22.94
N ALA A 171 6.95 -14.26 22.39
CA ALA A 171 7.05 -14.79 21.04
C ALA A 171 6.52 -13.76 20.03
N VAL A 172 7.22 -13.57 18.93
CA VAL A 172 6.83 -12.67 17.84
C VAL A 172 7.11 -13.32 16.49
N ARG A 173 6.29 -12.99 15.49
CA ARG A 173 6.51 -13.34 14.09
C ARG A 173 6.65 -12.04 13.31
N ASP A 174 7.88 -11.71 12.97
CA ASP A 174 8.24 -10.47 12.29
C ASP A 174 9.26 -10.68 11.17
N ASN A 175 9.67 -11.93 10.92
CA ASN A 175 10.46 -12.29 9.75
C ASN A 175 9.52 -12.61 8.57
N LEU A 176 9.25 -11.62 7.72
CA LEU A 176 8.48 -11.77 6.49
C LEU A 176 9.34 -12.47 5.43
N LEU A 177 8.92 -13.65 4.97
CA LEU A 177 9.65 -14.46 3.98
C LEU A 177 9.16 -14.23 2.55
N PHE A 178 7.87 -13.96 2.39
CA PHE A 178 7.25 -13.73 1.08
C PHE A 178 6.00 -12.87 1.23
N ARG A 179 5.79 -11.96 0.28
CA ARG A 179 4.51 -11.29 0.07
C ARG A 179 4.25 -11.14 -1.43
N GLY A 180 3.11 -11.63 -1.89
CA GLY A 180 2.76 -11.59 -3.31
C GLY A 180 1.29 -11.82 -3.59
N GLN A 181 0.92 -11.68 -4.85
CA GLN A 181 -0.46 -11.77 -5.30
C GLN A 181 -0.70 -12.97 -6.23
N ALA A 182 -1.95 -13.42 -6.25
CA ALA A 182 -2.44 -14.46 -7.16
C ALA A 182 -3.81 -14.07 -7.72
N THR A 183 -4.09 -14.49 -8.94
CA THR A 183 -5.45 -14.38 -9.47
C THR A 183 -6.32 -15.48 -8.87
N VAL A 184 -7.51 -15.10 -8.41
CA VAL A 184 -8.56 -16.03 -7.99
C VAL A 184 -9.56 -16.15 -9.14
N GLN A 185 -9.76 -17.36 -9.64
CA GLN A 185 -10.74 -17.67 -10.66
C GLN A 185 -11.64 -18.81 -10.19
N ASP A 186 -12.95 -18.62 -10.31
CA ASP A 186 -13.96 -19.58 -9.85
C ASP A 186 -13.72 -20.08 -8.41
N GLY A 187 -13.29 -19.17 -7.53
CA GLY A 187 -12.94 -19.45 -6.15
C GLY A 187 -11.70 -20.32 -5.96
N GLN A 188 -10.85 -20.50 -6.98
CA GLN A 188 -9.58 -21.22 -6.89
C GLN A 188 -8.40 -20.29 -7.18
N PHE A 189 -7.25 -20.59 -6.58
CA PHE A 189 -6.01 -19.87 -6.84
C PHE A 189 -4.81 -20.80 -6.73
N SER A 190 -3.72 -20.39 -7.36
CA SER A 190 -2.41 -20.98 -7.19
C SER A 190 -1.34 -19.91 -7.35
N PHE A 191 -0.30 -19.95 -6.55
CA PHE A 191 0.85 -19.06 -6.70
C PHE A 191 2.15 -19.78 -6.34
N THR A 192 3.22 -19.28 -6.95
CA THR A 192 4.55 -19.86 -6.85
C THR A 192 5.52 -18.78 -6.36
N PHE A 193 6.52 -19.16 -5.58
CA PHE A 193 7.61 -18.28 -5.14
C PHE A 193 8.83 -19.08 -4.71
N VAL A 194 10.00 -18.46 -4.67
CA VAL A 194 11.21 -19.05 -4.08
C VAL A 194 11.37 -18.56 -2.64
N LEU A 195 11.63 -19.48 -1.72
CA LEU A 195 11.83 -19.12 -0.32
C LEU A 195 13.25 -18.52 -0.11
N PRO A 196 13.41 -17.38 0.59
CA PRO A 196 14.73 -16.78 0.80
C PRO A 196 15.68 -17.67 1.58
N ARG A 197 16.99 -17.44 1.41
CA ARG A 197 18.04 -18.05 2.26
C ARG A 197 17.88 -17.66 3.73
N ASN A 198 17.20 -16.56 4.01
CA ASN A 198 17.20 -15.87 5.31
C ASN A 198 16.03 -16.32 6.21
N ILE A 199 15.85 -17.64 6.31
CA ILE A 199 14.92 -18.31 7.23
C ILE A 199 15.59 -18.69 8.55
N ASP A 200 14.79 -19.03 9.56
CA ASP A 200 15.21 -19.91 10.64
C ASP A 200 15.32 -21.35 10.13
N TYR A 201 16.53 -21.90 10.23
CA TYR A 201 16.82 -23.26 9.77
C TYR A 201 16.34 -24.33 10.76
N GLN A 202 16.02 -23.96 12.00
CA GLN A 202 15.38 -24.87 12.93
C GLN A 202 13.98 -25.21 12.45
N LYS A 203 13.58 -26.48 12.60
CA LYS A 203 12.24 -26.92 12.20
C LYS A 203 11.19 -26.11 12.95
N GLY A 204 10.44 -25.29 12.22
CA GLY A 204 9.44 -24.40 12.77
C GLY A 204 8.16 -24.37 11.95
N VAL A 205 7.12 -23.78 12.53
CA VAL A 205 5.82 -23.60 11.88
C VAL A 205 5.71 -22.16 11.42
N GLY A 206 5.74 -21.97 10.10
CA GLY A 206 5.48 -20.69 9.47
C GLY A 206 4.01 -20.30 9.59
N ARG A 207 3.71 -19.02 9.34
CA ARG A 207 2.33 -18.52 9.33
C ARG A 207 2.06 -17.83 8.00
N LEU A 208 1.10 -18.35 7.25
CA LEU A 208 0.64 -17.77 6.00
C LEU A 208 -0.65 -16.99 6.25
N HIS A 209 -0.61 -15.68 6.01
CA HIS A 209 -1.78 -14.81 5.98
C HIS A 209 -2.30 -14.71 4.55
N LEU A 210 -3.62 -14.79 4.40
CA LEU A 210 -4.31 -14.75 3.11
C LEU A 210 -5.45 -13.74 3.20
N TYR A 211 -5.53 -12.85 2.21
CA TYR A 211 -6.65 -11.94 2.02
C TYR A 211 -6.99 -11.88 0.54
N ALA A 212 -8.26 -12.04 0.17
CA ALA A 212 -8.69 -11.91 -1.22
C ALA A 212 -9.85 -10.93 -1.32
N SER A 213 -9.90 -10.17 -2.41
CA SER A 213 -11.02 -9.28 -2.70
C SER A 213 -11.56 -9.52 -4.11
N ASP A 214 -12.88 -9.47 -4.25
CA ASP A 214 -13.62 -9.42 -5.51
C ASP A 214 -14.28 -8.03 -5.62
N PRO A 215 -13.63 -7.06 -6.30
CA PRO A 215 -14.14 -5.70 -6.41
C PRO A 215 -15.47 -5.61 -7.16
N ALA A 216 -15.79 -6.57 -8.03
CA ALA A 216 -17.01 -6.56 -8.84
C ALA A 216 -18.23 -6.96 -8.00
N GLN A 217 -18.07 -7.87 -7.05
CA GLN A 217 -19.12 -8.31 -6.14
C GLN A 217 -19.12 -7.55 -4.80
N HIS A 218 -18.09 -6.74 -4.53
CA HIS A 218 -17.88 -6.07 -3.24
C HIS A 218 -17.84 -7.03 -2.05
N VAL A 219 -17.16 -8.16 -2.24
CA VAL A 219 -16.96 -9.20 -1.21
C VAL A 219 -15.48 -9.50 -1.07
N ASP A 220 -15.10 -10.00 0.09
CA ASP A 220 -13.73 -10.37 0.39
C ASP A 220 -13.66 -11.67 1.20
N ALA A 221 -12.44 -12.19 1.33
CA ALA A 221 -12.16 -13.43 2.01
C ALA A 221 -10.87 -13.32 2.82
N GLN A 222 -10.78 -14.07 3.91
CA GLN A 222 -9.55 -14.17 4.70
C GLN A 222 -9.23 -15.62 5.08
N GLY A 223 -7.95 -15.89 5.28
CA GLY A 223 -7.48 -17.16 5.81
C GLY A 223 -6.16 -17.02 6.54
N VAL A 224 -5.90 -17.94 7.46
CA VAL A 224 -4.60 -18.14 8.08
C VAL A 224 -4.26 -19.62 8.05
N ASN A 225 -3.06 -19.94 7.58
CA ASN A 225 -2.54 -21.30 7.66
C ASN A 225 -1.33 -21.32 8.61
N GLU A 226 -1.39 -22.19 9.62
CA GLU A 226 -0.32 -22.45 10.59
C GLU A 226 0.14 -23.93 10.54
N GLY A 227 -0.02 -24.58 9.38
CA GLY A 227 0.39 -25.98 9.16
C GLY A 227 1.71 -26.11 8.39
N LEU A 228 2.21 -25.01 7.81
CA LEU A 228 3.39 -25.02 6.93
C LEU A 228 4.67 -25.16 7.75
N ILE A 229 5.39 -26.26 7.53
CA ILE A 229 6.70 -26.49 8.15
C ILE A 229 7.76 -25.80 7.31
N VAL A 230 8.49 -24.87 7.92
CA VAL A 230 9.65 -24.20 7.32
C VAL A 230 10.91 -24.78 7.94
N SER A 231 11.81 -25.33 7.13
CA SER A 231 13.09 -25.86 7.61
C SER A 231 14.06 -26.20 6.48
N GLY A 232 15.36 -26.07 6.77
CA GLY A 232 16.42 -26.54 5.88
C GLY A 232 16.51 -25.77 4.55
N SER A 233 17.35 -26.26 3.65
CA SER A 233 17.53 -25.67 2.33
C SER A 233 17.67 -26.75 1.28
N GLN A 234 17.18 -26.47 0.08
CA GLN A 234 17.41 -27.28 -1.09
C GLN A 234 17.82 -26.36 -2.23
N VAL A 235 19.12 -26.33 -2.54
CA VAL A 235 19.66 -25.53 -3.65
C VAL A 235 19.53 -26.34 -4.94
N THR A 236 18.63 -25.93 -5.83
CA THR A 236 18.48 -26.54 -7.16
C THR A 236 19.32 -25.84 -8.23
N SER A 237 19.55 -24.54 -8.07
CA SER A 237 20.32 -23.67 -8.95
C SER A 237 21.03 -22.60 -8.13
N LEU A 238 22.16 -22.09 -8.65
CA LEU A 238 22.86 -20.95 -8.08
C LEU A 238 22.45 -19.68 -8.84
N ASP A 239 22.32 -18.58 -8.11
CA ASP A 239 22.12 -17.25 -8.65
C ASP A 239 23.20 -16.30 -8.12
N PHE A 240 23.69 -15.44 -9.00
CA PHE A 240 24.70 -14.40 -8.74
C PHE A 240 24.30 -13.04 -9.32
N ALA A 241 23.16 -12.95 -10.02
CA ALA A 241 22.67 -11.69 -10.57
C ALA A 241 21.98 -10.88 -9.48
N PRO A 242 22.28 -9.57 -9.33
CA PRO A 242 21.53 -8.73 -8.41
C PRO A 242 20.16 -8.34 -9.01
N PRO A 243 19.17 -7.99 -8.17
CA PRO A 243 17.85 -7.59 -8.65
C PRO A 243 17.92 -6.26 -9.41
N ALA A 244 17.09 -6.12 -10.45
CA ALA A 244 16.92 -4.86 -11.16
C ALA A 244 15.91 -3.97 -10.42
N LEU A 245 16.27 -2.70 -10.23
CA LEU A 245 15.43 -1.70 -9.55
C LEU A 245 15.13 -0.52 -10.47
N ARG A 246 13.87 -0.11 -10.54
CA ARG A 246 13.43 1.11 -11.24
C ARG A 246 12.61 1.96 -10.27
N LEU A 247 13.14 3.13 -9.95
CA LEU A 247 12.55 4.03 -8.97
C LEU A 247 11.79 5.14 -9.69
N PHE A 248 10.68 5.56 -9.09
CA PHE A 248 9.85 6.65 -9.52
C PHE A 248 9.29 7.40 -8.30
N VAL A 249 8.81 8.63 -8.53
CA VAL A 249 8.08 9.42 -7.54
C VAL A 249 6.64 9.56 -8.04
N ASN A 250 5.67 9.30 -7.17
CA ASN A 250 4.22 9.25 -7.37
C ASN A 250 3.74 8.14 -8.31
N ASP A 251 4.28 8.04 -9.52
CA ASP A 251 3.85 7.07 -10.53
C ASP A 251 4.95 6.77 -11.56
N THR A 252 4.73 5.75 -12.39
CA THR A 252 5.74 5.25 -13.35
C THR A 252 6.01 6.16 -14.55
N THR A 253 5.30 7.30 -14.68
CA THR A 253 5.54 8.30 -15.72
C THR A 253 6.55 9.36 -15.30
N PHE A 254 6.90 9.42 -14.00
CA PHE A 254 7.89 10.33 -13.46
C PHE A 254 9.26 10.17 -14.12
N GLN A 255 9.92 11.30 -14.37
CA GLN A 255 11.27 11.34 -14.96
C GLN A 255 12.28 11.81 -13.91
N ALA A 256 13.46 11.21 -13.89
CA ALA A 256 14.54 11.60 -12.98
C ALA A 256 14.85 13.10 -13.07
N GLY A 257 14.91 13.76 -11.91
CA GLY A 257 15.08 15.20 -11.77
C GLY A 257 13.78 16.02 -11.90
N GLY A 258 12.63 15.38 -12.12
CA GLY A 258 11.33 16.04 -12.18
C GLY A 258 10.86 16.57 -10.82
N THR A 259 9.77 17.33 -10.85
CA THR A 259 9.20 18.01 -9.68
C THR A 259 8.08 17.21 -8.99
N THR A 260 7.95 17.38 -7.67
CA THR A 260 6.89 16.82 -6.84
C THR A 260 6.50 17.76 -5.70
N HIS A 261 5.39 17.47 -5.01
CA HIS A 261 5.00 18.10 -3.75
C HIS A 261 5.73 17.43 -2.54
N PRO A 262 5.64 18.01 -1.31
CA PRO A 262 6.39 17.55 -0.13
C PRO A 262 6.04 16.17 0.45
N ASP A 263 4.92 15.56 0.03
CA ASP A 263 4.41 14.30 0.59
C ASP A 263 4.28 13.19 -0.49
N PRO A 264 5.31 12.94 -1.30
CA PRO A 264 5.16 12.09 -2.47
C PRO A 264 5.10 10.60 -2.09
N VAL A 265 4.70 9.76 -3.05
CA VAL A 265 4.83 8.31 -2.92
C VAL A 265 6.08 7.83 -3.66
N LEU A 266 7.04 7.23 -2.97
CA LEU A 266 8.11 6.48 -3.62
C LEU A 266 7.52 5.21 -4.24
N VAL A 267 7.68 5.05 -5.56
CA VAL A 267 7.31 3.84 -6.29
C VAL A 267 8.58 3.13 -6.75
N VAL A 268 8.75 1.86 -6.36
CA VAL A 268 9.88 1.04 -6.80
C VAL A 268 9.35 -0.19 -7.50
N LEU A 269 9.74 -0.38 -8.76
CA LEU A 269 9.56 -1.63 -9.48
C LEU A 269 10.82 -2.48 -9.31
N THR A 270 10.64 -3.75 -8.98
CA THR A 270 11.73 -4.72 -8.82
C THR A 270 11.56 -5.86 -9.81
N GLU A 271 12.67 -6.39 -10.32
CA GLU A 271 12.68 -7.56 -11.20
C GLU A 271 13.87 -8.46 -10.87
N ASP A 272 13.61 -9.73 -10.59
CA ASP A 272 14.59 -10.77 -10.29
C ASP A 272 13.99 -12.16 -10.57
N ASP A 273 14.74 -13.08 -11.17
CA ASP A 273 14.20 -14.41 -11.55
C ASP A 273 13.77 -15.25 -10.34
N ASN A 274 14.38 -15.01 -9.17
CA ASN A 274 14.11 -15.74 -7.94
C ASN A 274 13.33 -14.90 -6.91
N GLY A 275 13.08 -13.62 -7.20
CA GLY A 275 12.31 -12.70 -6.39
C GLY A 275 13.14 -11.99 -5.30
N ILE A 276 12.47 -11.11 -4.56
CA ILE A 276 13.11 -10.20 -3.60
C ILE A 276 13.07 -10.76 -2.17
N ASN A 277 14.19 -10.64 -1.46
CA ASN A 277 14.29 -11.00 -0.05
C ASN A 277 13.66 -9.91 0.84
N LEU A 278 12.63 -10.30 1.58
CA LEU A 278 11.91 -9.43 2.52
C LEU A 278 12.35 -9.62 3.96
N SER A 279 13.16 -10.65 4.22
CA SER A 279 13.63 -11.03 5.54
C SER A 279 14.49 -9.95 6.16
N GLN A 280 14.28 -9.72 7.45
CA GLN A 280 15.08 -8.80 8.26
C GLN A 280 16.00 -9.55 9.24
N SER A 281 16.09 -10.89 9.11
CA SER A 281 16.85 -11.72 10.04
C SER A 281 18.36 -11.50 9.95
N GLN A 282 18.86 -11.09 8.78
CA GLN A 282 20.27 -10.82 8.55
C GLN A 282 20.56 -9.31 8.48
N VAL A 283 21.44 -8.86 9.36
CA VAL A 283 21.87 -7.46 9.43
C VAL A 283 22.49 -7.02 8.09
N GLY A 284 22.05 -5.87 7.59
CA GLY A 284 22.56 -5.24 6.37
C GLY A 284 21.93 -5.72 5.07
N GLN A 285 21.06 -6.74 5.11
CA GLN A 285 20.43 -7.35 3.93
C GLN A 285 18.94 -7.04 3.80
N SER A 286 18.43 -6.06 4.56
CA SER A 286 17.04 -5.64 4.46
C SER A 286 16.78 -4.74 3.25
N LEU A 287 15.58 -4.90 2.67
CA LEU A 287 15.00 -4.00 1.69
C LEU A 287 14.64 -2.66 2.37
N ARG A 288 15.33 -1.58 1.97
CA ARG A 288 15.28 -0.30 2.65
C ARG A 288 15.49 0.88 1.72
N GLY A 289 14.95 2.03 2.10
CA GLY A 289 15.13 3.30 1.42
C GLY A 289 15.79 4.34 2.33
N GLN A 290 16.36 5.36 1.72
CA GLN A 290 16.92 6.53 2.38
C GLN A 290 16.71 7.75 1.48
N VAL A 291 16.29 8.87 2.06
CA VAL A 291 16.28 10.16 1.36
C VAL A 291 17.46 10.98 1.85
N ASP A 292 18.30 11.44 0.93
CA ASP A 292 19.56 12.15 1.16
C ASP A 292 20.45 11.44 2.19
N GLU A 293 20.82 12.14 3.26
CA GLU A 293 21.59 11.64 4.41
C GLU A 293 20.69 11.41 5.64
N GLY A 294 19.37 11.25 5.42
CA GLY A 294 18.38 11.01 6.46
C GLY A 294 18.42 9.59 7.05
N GLU A 295 17.48 9.29 7.95
CA GLU A 295 17.34 7.94 8.51
C GLU A 295 16.86 6.94 7.45
N GLU A 296 17.40 5.72 7.47
CA GLU A 296 16.90 4.63 6.65
C GLU A 296 15.50 4.20 7.11
N PHE A 297 14.61 3.92 6.16
CA PHE A 297 13.26 3.42 6.42
C PHE A 297 13.04 2.03 5.80
N PRO A 298 12.28 1.15 6.48
CA PRO A 298 12.03 -0.20 6.00
C PRO A 298 11.03 -0.22 4.86
N LEU A 299 11.33 -0.97 3.81
CA LEU A 299 10.48 -1.11 2.63
C LEU A 299 9.84 -2.51 2.50
N SER A 300 10.33 -3.52 3.23
CA SER A 300 9.81 -4.91 3.19
C SER A 300 8.30 -5.02 3.38
N GLU A 301 7.72 -4.21 4.27
CA GLU A 301 6.28 -4.22 4.57
C GLU A 301 5.42 -3.50 3.51
N PHE A 302 6.04 -2.85 2.53
CA PHE A 302 5.36 -2.16 1.44
C PHE A 302 5.55 -2.87 0.09
N TYR A 303 6.43 -3.87 0.05
CA TYR A 303 6.66 -4.71 -1.11
C TYR A 303 5.51 -5.68 -1.34
N VAL A 304 5.07 -5.82 -2.59
CA VAL A 304 4.16 -6.88 -3.02
C VAL A 304 4.62 -7.41 -4.38
N ALA A 305 4.80 -8.74 -4.49
CA ALA A 305 5.05 -9.37 -5.77
C ALA A 305 3.79 -9.39 -6.66
N MET A 306 3.96 -9.25 -7.97
CA MET A 306 2.89 -9.10 -8.94
C MET A 306 2.01 -10.36 -9.04
N PRO A 307 0.73 -10.23 -9.45
CA PRO A 307 -0.16 -11.37 -9.61
C PRO A 307 0.43 -12.47 -10.50
N ASN A 308 0.66 -13.64 -9.92
CA ASN A 308 1.21 -14.84 -10.58
C ASN A 308 2.62 -14.65 -11.19
N ASP A 309 3.35 -13.59 -10.83
CA ASP A 309 4.72 -13.33 -11.25
C ASP A 309 5.53 -12.89 -10.02
N PHE A 310 6.11 -13.85 -9.30
CA PHE A 310 6.86 -13.57 -8.08
C PHE A 310 8.21 -12.89 -8.34
N GLY A 311 8.69 -12.94 -9.59
CA GLY A 311 9.95 -12.30 -9.97
C GLY A 311 9.82 -10.79 -10.15
N LYS A 312 8.59 -10.29 -10.30
CA LYS A 312 8.31 -8.85 -10.37
C LYS A 312 7.59 -8.38 -9.12
N GLY A 313 7.95 -7.19 -8.67
CA GLY A 313 7.34 -6.60 -7.48
C GLY A 313 7.21 -5.10 -7.57
N ILE A 314 6.36 -4.57 -6.70
CA ILE A 314 6.17 -3.14 -6.50
C ILE A 314 6.26 -2.79 -5.03
N ILE A 315 6.86 -1.63 -4.76
CA ILE A 315 6.88 -0.98 -3.45
C ILE A 315 6.22 0.38 -3.64
N GLN A 316 5.24 0.70 -2.79
CA GLN A 316 4.65 2.04 -2.72
C GLN A 316 4.82 2.55 -1.29
N TYR A 317 5.75 3.49 -1.08
CA TYR A 317 6.09 4.00 0.23
C TYR A 317 5.80 5.51 0.31
N PRO A 318 4.89 5.96 1.19
CA PRO A 318 4.63 7.37 1.33
C PRO A 318 5.77 8.07 2.08
N LEU A 319 6.30 9.13 1.46
CA LEU A 319 7.21 10.09 2.08
C LEU A 319 6.39 11.29 2.56
N PHE A 320 6.86 11.97 3.59
CA PHE A 320 6.13 13.08 4.22
C PHE A 320 7.09 14.21 4.58
N ASP A 321 6.56 15.44 4.57
CA ASP A 321 7.23 16.62 5.09
C ASP A 321 8.64 16.86 4.50
N LEU A 322 8.84 16.57 3.21
CA LEU A 322 10.11 16.85 2.53
C LEU A 322 10.30 18.37 2.37
N GLU A 323 11.51 18.85 2.64
CA GLU A 323 11.86 20.27 2.45
C GLU A 323 11.82 20.65 0.96
N GLU A 324 11.65 21.94 0.65
CA GLU A 324 11.75 22.41 -0.74
C GLU A 324 13.21 22.36 -1.21
N GLY A 325 13.46 21.79 -2.40
CA GLY A 325 14.81 21.70 -2.95
C GLY A 325 15.08 20.42 -3.72
N LEU A 326 16.36 20.18 -4.00
CA LEU A 326 16.84 18.96 -4.66
C LEU A 326 17.03 17.86 -3.62
N HIS A 327 16.44 16.70 -3.89
CA HIS A 327 16.56 15.50 -3.08
C HIS A 327 17.01 14.31 -3.92
N THR A 328 17.61 13.32 -3.27
CA THR A 328 17.91 12.02 -3.86
C THR A 328 17.38 10.91 -2.96
N VAL A 329 16.57 10.01 -3.52
CA VAL A 329 16.17 8.78 -2.82
C VAL A 329 17.04 7.63 -3.28
N ARG A 330 17.58 6.87 -2.32
CA ARG A 330 18.38 5.67 -2.51
C ARG A 330 17.62 4.46 -2.00
N VAL A 331 17.59 3.39 -2.77
CA VAL A 331 16.96 2.12 -2.38
C VAL A 331 17.96 0.99 -2.50
N HIS A 332 18.05 0.20 -1.44
CA HIS A 332 18.86 -1.01 -1.36
C HIS A 332 17.94 -2.23 -1.30
N ALA A 333 18.17 -3.20 -2.19
CA ALA A 333 17.40 -4.43 -2.27
C ALA A 333 18.33 -5.64 -2.42
N PHE A 334 17.84 -6.81 -2.00
CA PHE A 334 18.54 -8.08 -2.14
C PHE A 334 17.56 -9.10 -2.72
N ASP A 335 18.05 -9.96 -3.60
CA ASP A 335 17.29 -11.14 -4.04
C ASP A 335 17.25 -12.21 -2.94
N VAL A 336 16.51 -13.29 -3.17
CA VAL A 336 16.41 -14.45 -2.25
C VAL A 336 17.73 -15.22 -2.05
N TYR A 337 18.73 -15.02 -2.92
CA TYR A 337 20.08 -15.60 -2.86
C TYR A 337 21.12 -14.69 -2.17
N ASN A 338 20.71 -13.48 -1.76
CA ASN A 338 21.49 -12.40 -1.15
C ASN A 338 22.43 -11.63 -2.10
N ASN A 339 22.14 -11.59 -3.39
CA ASN A 339 22.76 -10.65 -4.32
C ASN A 339 22.10 -9.27 -4.16
N GLY A 340 22.91 -8.24 -3.89
CA GLY A 340 22.45 -6.90 -3.54
C GLY A 340 22.53 -5.90 -4.70
N ALA A 341 21.51 -5.05 -4.82
CA ALA A 341 21.47 -3.91 -5.73
C ALA A 341 21.21 -2.61 -4.98
N THR A 342 21.67 -1.50 -5.56
CA THR A 342 21.35 -0.15 -5.11
C THR A 342 20.95 0.69 -6.31
N SER A 343 19.91 1.51 -6.15
CA SER A 343 19.52 2.50 -7.17
C SER A 343 19.16 3.82 -6.52
N GLU A 344 19.40 4.89 -7.26
CA GLU A 344 19.21 6.26 -6.82
C GLU A 344 18.34 7.01 -7.82
N LEU A 345 17.49 7.91 -7.30
CA LEU A 345 16.64 8.76 -8.11
C LEU A 345 16.69 10.19 -7.56
N PRO A 346 17.22 11.16 -8.33
CA PRO A 346 17.08 12.58 -8.00
C PRO A 346 15.68 13.09 -8.33
N PHE A 347 15.16 14.01 -7.53
CA PHE A 347 13.90 14.71 -7.75
C PHE A 347 13.90 16.08 -7.05
N ILE A 348 12.99 16.97 -7.44
CA ILE A 348 12.88 18.33 -6.90
C ILE A 348 11.55 18.45 -6.14
N VAL A 349 11.60 18.87 -4.89
CA VAL A 349 10.42 19.16 -4.09
C VAL A 349 10.09 20.65 -4.20
N THR A 350 8.82 20.92 -4.47
CA THR A 350 8.25 22.27 -4.62
C THR A 350 7.09 22.46 -3.66
N SER A 351 6.78 23.72 -3.34
CA SER A 351 5.67 24.05 -2.45
C SER A 351 4.35 23.47 -2.93
N ARG A 352 3.55 22.93 -2.02
CA ARG A 352 2.18 22.48 -2.34
C ARG A 352 1.29 23.64 -2.77
N GLY A 353 1.60 24.88 -2.40
CA GLY A 353 0.81 26.06 -2.74
C GLY A 353 0.84 26.46 -4.22
N GLU A 354 1.69 25.83 -5.04
CA GLU A 354 1.87 26.18 -6.45
C GLU A 354 1.78 24.94 -7.35
N ILE A 355 1.35 25.13 -8.59
CA ILE A 355 1.47 24.11 -9.65
C ILE A 355 2.68 24.49 -10.51
N ALA A 356 3.72 23.66 -10.46
CA ALA A 356 4.86 23.77 -11.36
C ALA A 356 4.56 23.02 -12.66
N LEU A 357 4.75 23.67 -13.81
CA LEU A 357 4.68 23.01 -15.12
C LEU A 357 6.06 22.89 -15.72
N GLU A 358 6.41 21.68 -16.12
CA GLU A 358 7.67 21.35 -16.77
C GLU A 358 7.42 20.66 -18.11
N GLN A 359 8.40 20.71 -19.00
CA GLN A 359 8.35 20.03 -20.31
C GLN A 359 7.05 20.31 -21.12
N VAL A 360 6.49 21.52 -21.01
CA VAL A 360 5.27 21.91 -21.74
C VAL A 360 5.57 21.96 -23.23
N LEU A 361 5.04 21.01 -23.99
CA LEU A 361 5.31 20.86 -25.42
C LEU A 361 4.11 20.28 -26.17
N ASN A 362 4.21 20.27 -27.49
CA ASN A 362 3.31 19.53 -28.35
C ASN A 362 4.13 18.67 -29.34
N TYR A 363 3.64 17.49 -29.68
CA TYR A 363 4.29 16.60 -30.64
C TYR A 363 3.27 15.86 -31.53
N PRO A 364 3.53 15.71 -32.85
CA PRO A 364 4.63 16.33 -33.59
C PRO A 364 4.53 17.87 -33.62
N ASN A 365 5.68 18.54 -33.69
CA ASN A 365 5.79 19.98 -33.91
C ASN A 365 7.07 20.24 -34.74
N PRO A 366 6.97 20.66 -36.02
CA PRO A 366 5.74 21.03 -36.73
C PRO A 366 4.79 19.87 -37.03
N PHE A 367 3.51 20.14 -37.27
CA PHE A 367 2.51 19.13 -37.66
C PHE A 367 1.65 19.55 -38.85
N SER A 368 1.04 18.56 -39.52
CA SER A 368 0.20 18.76 -40.72
C SER A 368 -1.27 18.38 -40.55
N ARG A 369 -1.58 17.49 -39.61
CA ARG A 369 -2.94 16.99 -39.36
C ARG A 369 -3.34 17.02 -37.90
N SER A 370 -2.46 16.63 -37.00
CA SER A 370 -2.75 16.61 -35.57
C SER A 370 -1.47 16.76 -34.76
N THR A 371 -1.63 17.20 -33.53
CA THR A 371 -0.58 17.28 -32.52
C THR A 371 -1.16 16.93 -31.16
N THR A 372 -0.32 16.47 -30.25
CA THR A 372 -0.69 16.10 -28.89
C THR A 372 0.04 17.02 -27.93
N PHE A 373 -0.69 17.67 -27.02
CA PHE A 373 -0.07 18.47 -25.97
C PHE A 373 0.36 17.58 -24.79
N ARG A 374 1.49 17.93 -24.18
CA ARG A 374 2.10 17.19 -23.07
C ARG A 374 2.77 18.14 -22.09
N PHE A 375 2.70 17.84 -20.80
CA PHE A 375 3.43 18.55 -19.75
C PHE A 375 3.61 17.67 -18.51
N ALA A 376 4.68 17.92 -17.76
CA ALA A 376 4.90 17.37 -16.42
C ALA A 376 4.46 18.38 -15.35
N HIS A 377 4.04 17.89 -14.18
CA HIS A 377 3.64 18.74 -13.05
C HIS A 377 3.87 18.10 -11.68
N ASN A 378 3.89 18.93 -10.64
CA ASN A 378 4.11 18.55 -9.24
C ASN A 378 2.83 18.12 -8.49
N ARG A 379 1.71 17.91 -9.19
CA ARG A 379 0.38 17.60 -8.63
C ARG A 379 -0.10 16.19 -8.97
N ALA A 380 0.81 15.24 -9.00
CA ALA A 380 0.43 13.85 -9.27
C ALA A 380 -0.59 13.36 -8.23
N GLY A 381 -1.63 12.66 -8.70
CA GLY A 381 -2.77 12.20 -7.90
C GLY A 381 -3.92 13.22 -7.78
N ASP A 382 -3.71 14.50 -8.08
CA ASP A 382 -4.82 15.47 -8.13
C ASP A 382 -5.64 15.28 -9.41
N PRO A 383 -6.98 15.35 -9.35
CA PRO A 383 -7.80 15.61 -10.54
C PRO A 383 -7.51 17.02 -11.07
N LEU A 384 -7.25 17.14 -12.37
CA LEU A 384 -6.88 18.40 -13.02
C LEU A 384 -7.85 18.81 -14.12
N SER A 385 -8.17 20.10 -14.17
CA SER A 385 -8.77 20.74 -15.36
C SER A 385 -7.68 21.37 -16.21
N VAL A 386 -7.61 20.98 -17.49
CA VAL A 386 -6.63 21.47 -18.44
C VAL A 386 -7.32 22.19 -19.59
N SER A 387 -6.92 23.43 -19.86
CA SER A 387 -7.39 24.21 -21.01
C SER A 387 -6.21 24.63 -21.88
N VAL A 388 -6.26 24.35 -23.18
CA VAL A 388 -5.29 24.86 -24.16
C VAL A 388 -5.98 25.88 -25.07
N GLN A 389 -5.43 27.09 -25.12
CA GLN A 389 -5.87 28.17 -25.98
C GLN A 389 -4.81 28.45 -27.04
N VAL A 390 -5.18 28.34 -28.32
CA VAL A 390 -4.29 28.56 -29.46
C VAL A 390 -4.57 29.93 -30.08
N TYR A 391 -3.52 30.71 -30.29
CA TYR A 391 -3.54 32.08 -30.78
C TYR A 391 -2.77 32.19 -32.11
N SER A 392 -3.33 32.97 -33.04
CA SER A 392 -2.63 33.36 -34.26
C SER A 392 -1.44 34.28 -33.96
N SER A 393 -0.58 34.51 -34.95
CA SER A 393 0.53 35.47 -34.87
C SER A 393 0.07 36.92 -34.60
N GLN A 394 -1.22 37.22 -34.80
CA GLN A 394 -1.84 38.52 -34.53
C GLN A 394 -2.52 38.57 -33.14
N GLY A 395 -2.42 37.50 -32.35
CA GLY A 395 -3.01 37.41 -31.00
C GLY A 395 -4.51 37.10 -30.97
N GLN A 396 -5.11 36.75 -32.11
CA GLN A 396 -6.51 36.31 -32.13
C GLN A 396 -6.60 34.86 -31.63
N LEU A 397 -7.55 34.60 -30.72
CA LEU A 397 -7.89 33.24 -30.30
C LEU A 397 -8.47 32.47 -31.49
N VAL A 398 -7.91 31.30 -31.75
CA VAL A 398 -8.24 30.44 -32.90
C VAL A 398 -8.98 29.19 -32.45
N ARG A 399 -8.58 28.65 -31.30
CA ARG A 399 -9.17 27.44 -30.72
C ARG A 399 -9.04 27.46 -29.20
N ALA A 400 -10.08 27.04 -28.51
CA ALA A 400 -10.00 26.62 -27.11
C ALA A 400 -10.32 25.12 -26.99
N LEU A 401 -9.54 24.41 -26.18
CA LEU A 401 -9.67 22.97 -25.94
C LEU A 401 -9.65 22.75 -24.43
N GLU A 402 -10.53 21.88 -23.93
CA GLU A 402 -10.68 21.60 -22.51
C GLU A 402 -10.68 20.10 -22.27
N TRP A 403 -9.98 19.67 -21.22
CA TRP A 403 -9.91 18.28 -20.77
C TRP A 403 -10.03 18.22 -19.24
N GLU A 404 -10.66 17.15 -18.76
CA GLU A 404 -10.63 16.74 -17.35
C GLU A 404 -9.70 15.53 -17.22
N VAL A 405 -8.69 15.63 -16.37
CA VAL A 405 -7.76 14.55 -16.04
C VAL A 405 -8.16 14.03 -14.66
N VAL A 406 -8.77 12.84 -14.63
CA VAL A 406 -9.36 12.27 -13.40
C VAL A 406 -8.29 11.82 -12.40
N GLU A 407 -7.20 11.23 -12.91
CA GLU A 407 -6.01 10.89 -12.13
C GLU A 407 -4.80 11.49 -12.84
N GLY A 408 -4.40 12.70 -12.43
CA GLY A 408 -3.19 13.33 -12.98
C GLY A 408 -1.97 12.51 -12.61
N THR A 409 -1.41 11.74 -13.54
CA THR A 409 -0.04 11.22 -13.40
C THR A 409 0.95 12.38 -13.46
N SER A 410 2.16 12.20 -12.96
CA SER A 410 3.25 13.20 -12.96
C SER A 410 3.52 13.79 -14.36
N LEU A 411 3.12 13.07 -15.40
CA LEU A 411 3.14 13.48 -16.80
C LEU A 411 1.75 13.35 -17.41
N VAL A 412 1.17 14.47 -17.84
CA VAL A 412 -0.08 14.50 -18.61
C VAL A 412 0.26 14.45 -20.10
N ASP A 413 -0.37 13.53 -20.81
CA ASP A 413 -0.18 13.26 -22.24
C ASP A 413 -1.54 12.91 -22.89
N GLY A 414 -1.57 12.75 -24.22
CA GLY A 414 -2.80 12.36 -24.94
C GLY A 414 -3.84 13.48 -25.08
N LEU A 415 -3.43 14.74 -24.88
CA LEU A 415 -4.27 15.92 -25.14
C LEU A 415 -4.27 16.23 -26.63
N ASP A 416 -4.99 15.40 -27.39
CA ASP A 416 -4.98 15.41 -28.84
C ASP A 416 -5.76 16.58 -29.44
N TRP A 417 -5.18 17.20 -30.47
CA TRP A 417 -5.83 18.21 -31.29
C TRP A 417 -5.66 17.94 -32.78
N ASP A 418 -6.74 18.12 -33.53
CA ASP A 418 -6.88 17.89 -34.97
C ASP A 418 -6.41 19.06 -35.85
N GLY A 419 -5.82 20.10 -35.25
CA GLY A 419 -5.33 21.27 -35.99
C GLY A 419 -6.43 22.13 -36.62
N ASN A 420 -7.68 22.01 -36.16
CA ASN A 420 -8.80 22.83 -36.62
C ASN A 420 -9.10 24.01 -35.67
N ASP A 421 -9.67 25.09 -36.20
CA ASP A 421 -10.21 26.21 -35.43
C ASP A 421 -11.57 25.89 -34.78
N ASP A 422 -12.16 26.84 -34.04
CA ASP A 422 -13.47 26.68 -33.41
C ASP A 422 -14.63 26.43 -34.41
N GLN A 423 -14.45 26.74 -35.71
CA GLN A 423 -15.44 26.46 -36.76
C GLN A 423 -15.22 25.10 -37.43
N GLY A 424 -14.22 24.32 -36.99
CA GLY A 424 -13.85 23.05 -37.60
C GLY A 424 -13.08 23.21 -38.92
N LEU A 425 -12.58 24.41 -39.22
CA LEU A 425 -11.76 24.65 -40.39
C LEU A 425 -10.28 24.43 -40.06
N PRO A 426 -9.52 23.76 -40.93
CA PRO A 426 -8.14 23.42 -40.63
C PRO A 426 -7.26 24.67 -40.72
N LEU A 427 -6.32 24.84 -39.78
CA LEU A 427 -5.46 26.04 -39.71
C LEU A 427 -4.54 26.21 -40.92
N GLN A 428 -4.25 27.45 -41.29
CA GLN A 428 -3.28 27.75 -42.34
C GLN A 428 -1.85 27.47 -41.86
N SER A 429 -0.96 27.10 -42.78
CA SER A 429 0.46 26.92 -42.46
C SER A 429 1.04 28.19 -41.84
N GLY A 430 1.73 28.06 -40.71
CA GLY A 430 2.23 29.22 -39.97
C GLY A 430 2.65 28.92 -38.55
N LEU A 431 3.18 29.95 -37.90
CA LEU A 431 3.54 29.95 -36.48
C LEU A 431 2.36 30.44 -35.65
N TYR A 432 2.03 29.67 -34.62
CA TYR A 432 1.00 29.99 -33.64
C TYR A 432 1.61 29.93 -32.23
N LEU A 433 0.96 30.62 -31.29
CA LEU A 433 1.26 30.51 -29.87
C LEU A 433 0.15 29.71 -29.22
N TYR A 434 0.46 28.90 -28.22
CA TYR A 434 -0.56 28.31 -27.38
C TYR A 434 -0.24 28.58 -25.91
N LYS A 435 -1.30 28.74 -25.13
CA LYS A 435 -1.25 28.83 -23.68
C LYS A 435 -2.00 27.66 -23.09
N ILE A 436 -1.34 26.92 -22.21
CA ILE A 436 -1.94 25.87 -21.40
C ILE A 436 -2.26 26.43 -20.02
N PHE A 437 -3.46 26.13 -19.53
CA PHE A 437 -3.93 26.43 -18.19
C PHE A 437 -4.17 25.11 -17.49
N VAL A 438 -3.64 24.95 -16.28
CA VAL A 438 -3.79 23.74 -15.49
C VAL A 438 -4.28 24.14 -14.11
N LYS A 439 -5.33 23.49 -13.63
CA LYS A 439 -5.95 23.78 -12.35
C LYS A 439 -6.20 22.48 -11.58
N SER A 440 -5.84 22.44 -10.30
CA SER A 440 -6.20 21.33 -9.41
C SER A 440 -7.65 21.49 -8.96
N GLU A 441 -8.44 20.43 -9.04
CA GLU A 441 -9.84 20.45 -8.60
C GLU A 441 -9.97 20.31 -7.07
N ILE A 442 -8.90 19.91 -6.37
CA ILE A 442 -8.91 19.77 -4.91
C ILE A 442 -8.83 21.13 -4.22
N ASP A 443 -7.82 21.94 -4.55
CA ASP A 443 -7.52 23.21 -3.88
C ASP A 443 -7.77 24.45 -4.76
N GLN A 444 -8.18 24.24 -6.01
CA GLN A 444 -8.50 25.28 -6.98
C GLN A 444 -7.32 26.18 -7.36
N VAL A 445 -6.09 25.79 -7.01
CA VAL A 445 -4.86 26.45 -7.48
C VAL A 445 -4.72 26.21 -8.98
N TYR A 446 -4.27 27.23 -9.71
CA TYR A 446 -4.04 27.14 -11.15
C TYR A 446 -2.71 27.77 -11.54
N THR A 447 -2.21 27.36 -12.71
CA THR A 447 -1.00 27.88 -13.33
C THR A 447 -1.17 27.93 -14.85
N GLU A 448 -0.29 28.64 -15.53
CA GLU A 448 -0.28 28.73 -16.98
C GLU A 448 1.14 28.65 -17.55
N ALA A 449 1.26 28.09 -18.74
CA ALA A 449 2.51 28.11 -19.52
C ALA A 449 2.22 28.44 -20.98
N THR A 450 3.16 29.09 -21.65
CA THR A 450 3.02 29.48 -23.06
C THR A 450 4.14 28.87 -23.87
N ASN A 451 3.81 28.28 -25.02
CA ASN A 451 4.80 27.78 -25.98
C ASN A 451 4.32 28.00 -27.42
N ARG A 452 5.12 27.58 -28.41
CA ARG A 452 4.90 27.83 -29.84
C ARG A 452 4.61 26.53 -30.57
N LEU A 453 3.70 26.57 -31.53
CA LEU A 453 3.44 25.46 -32.44
C LEU A 453 3.50 25.92 -33.91
N VAL A 454 3.94 25.01 -34.78
CA VAL A 454 4.09 25.26 -36.21
C VAL A 454 3.18 24.31 -36.99
N VAL A 455 2.32 24.87 -37.83
CA VAL A 455 1.44 24.12 -38.74
C VAL A 455 2.06 24.12 -40.14
N ILE A 456 2.15 22.95 -40.79
CA ILE A 456 2.62 22.76 -42.16
C ILE A 456 1.61 21.93 -42.93
N LYS A 457 0.86 22.54 -43.84
CA LYS A 457 -0.05 21.88 -44.78
C LYS A 457 0.54 21.65 -46.15
#